data_AF-Q9RM57-F1
#
_entry.id   AF-Q9RM57-F1
#
_cell.length_a   1.000
_cell.length_b   1.000
_cell.length_c   1.000
_cell.angle_alpha   90.00
_cell.angle_beta   90.00
_cell.angle_gamma   90.00
#
_symmetry.space_group_name_H-M   'P 1'
#
loop_
_entity.id
_entity.type
_entity.pdbx_description
1 polymer ?
#
loop_
_entity_poly.entity_id
_entity_poly.type
_entity_poly.pdbx_seq_one_letter_code
_entity_poly.pdbx_strand_id
1 'polypeptide(L)'
;MNKRLSPITVLEHEENGDAIYHYPIKADGSAYLAPIRLCEAFSIVGQGTDKAGLHYHVIKYGNGQHDLIARGDVGTNGGWRKLRNILNIPSQRRKLDLLTEYIQDNASKQQWKIPDDLAGMTTLIYFRTAKSLVTMNIFFSTVKFQKIKSALIARLERYLNGKLYCTIYCG
;
A
#
# COMPACT_ATOMS: atom_id res chain seq x y z
N MET A 1 -30.71 -11.53 23.04
CA MET A 1 -30.57 -10.73 21.81
C MET A 1 -29.68 -11.52 20.86
N ASN A 2 -30.23 -12.14 19.80
CA ASN A 2 -29.39 -12.82 18.80
C ASN A 2 -28.64 -11.75 18.00
N LYS A 3 -27.31 -11.73 18.10
CA LYS A 3 -26.45 -10.82 17.37
C LYS A 3 -26.58 -11.14 15.88
N ARG A 4 -27.25 -10.28 15.11
CA ARG A 4 -27.29 -10.42 13.65
C ARG A 4 -25.87 -10.27 13.12
N LEU A 5 -25.47 -11.20 12.25
CA LEU A 5 -24.20 -11.11 11.55
C LEU A 5 -24.22 -9.94 10.56
N SER A 6 -23.07 -9.34 10.31
CA SER A 6 -22.86 -8.34 9.27
C SER A 6 -21.86 -8.87 8.24
N PRO A 7 -21.97 -8.50 6.95
CA PRO A 7 -20.91 -8.75 5.99
C PRO A 7 -19.61 -8.13 6.49
N ILE A 8 -18.49 -8.80 6.24
CA ILE A 8 -17.17 -8.29 6.59
C ILE A 8 -16.19 -8.52 5.44
N THR A 9 -15.26 -7.60 5.28
CA THR A 9 -14.11 -7.76 4.38
C THR A 9 -12.85 -7.70 5.22
N VAL A 10 -12.05 -8.77 5.19
CA VAL A 10 -10.91 -8.96 6.10
C VAL A 10 -9.70 -9.50 5.35
N LEU A 11 -8.53 -9.26 5.94
CA LEU A 11 -7.28 -9.90 5.54
C LEU A 11 -7.16 -11.23 6.27
N GLU A 12 -6.92 -12.31 5.53
CA GLU A 12 -6.72 -13.65 6.08
C GLU A 12 -5.40 -14.26 5.60
N HIS A 13 -4.86 -15.15 6.42
CA HIS A 13 -3.66 -15.90 6.13
C HIS A 13 -4.02 -17.19 5.38
N GLU A 14 -3.52 -17.36 4.15
CA GLU A 14 -3.58 -18.64 3.43
C GLU A 14 -2.21 -19.34 3.49
N GLU A 15 -2.18 -20.65 3.23
CA GLU A 15 -0.95 -21.46 3.15
C GLU A 15 0.08 -20.88 2.15
N ASN A 16 -0.40 -20.23 1.08
CA ASN A 16 0.43 -19.63 0.03
C ASN A 16 0.56 -18.09 0.12
N GLY A 17 0.17 -17.51 1.25
CA GLY A 17 0.28 -16.07 1.51
C GLY A 17 -1.06 -15.40 1.83
N ASP A 18 -0.99 -14.18 2.34
CA ASP A 18 -2.18 -13.46 2.81
C ASP A 18 -3.04 -12.98 1.63
N ALA A 19 -4.36 -12.93 1.83
CA ALA A 19 -5.32 -12.42 0.86
C ALA A 19 -6.48 -11.67 1.52
N ILE A 20 -7.16 -10.86 0.72
CA ILE A 20 -8.38 -10.16 1.16
C ILE A 20 -9.60 -10.96 0.75
N TYR A 21 -10.44 -11.26 1.73
CA TYR A 21 -11.68 -12.00 1.58
C TYR A 21 -12.88 -11.17 1.99
N HIS A 22 -13.97 -11.33 1.24
CA HIS A 22 -15.28 -10.84 1.63
C HIS A 22 -16.16 -12.01 2.07
N TYR A 23 -16.79 -11.85 3.23
CA TYR A 23 -17.71 -12.81 3.84
C TYR A 23 -19.14 -12.27 3.74
N PRO A 24 -19.87 -12.58 2.66
CA PRO A 24 -21.27 -12.19 2.54
C PRO A 24 -22.12 -12.98 3.54
N ILE A 25 -23.25 -12.41 3.93
CA ILE A 25 -24.25 -13.08 4.78
C ILE A 25 -25.48 -13.48 3.95
N LYS A 26 -26.19 -14.50 4.40
CA LYS A 26 -27.54 -14.79 3.91
C LYS A 26 -28.48 -13.61 4.20
N ALA A 27 -29.52 -13.47 3.38
CA ALA A 27 -30.49 -12.37 3.51
C ALA A 27 -31.22 -12.34 4.87
N ASP A 28 -31.36 -13.50 5.52
CA ASP A 28 -31.94 -13.67 6.86
C ASP A 28 -30.95 -13.29 7.99
N GLY A 29 -29.68 -13.05 7.67
CA GLY A 29 -28.61 -12.76 8.62
C GLY A 29 -28.20 -13.94 9.50
N SER A 30 -28.61 -15.16 9.14
CA SER A 30 -28.41 -16.36 9.98
C SER A 30 -27.00 -16.95 9.87
N ALA A 31 -26.35 -16.82 8.71
CA ALA A 31 -25.05 -17.42 8.44
C ALA A 31 -24.26 -16.66 7.39
N TYR A 32 -22.93 -16.82 7.44
CA TYR A 32 -22.05 -16.47 6.34
C TYR A 32 -22.24 -17.43 5.16
N LEU A 33 -22.15 -16.88 3.96
CA LEU A 33 -22.07 -17.61 2.70
C LEU A 33 -20.60 -17.93 2.41
N ALA A 34 -20.37 -18.69 1.32
CA ALA A 34 -19.02 -18.99 0.86
C ALA A 34 -18.20 -17.71 0.68
N PRO A 35 -16.98 -17.64 1.24
CA PRO A 35 -16.16 -16.46 1.17
C PRO A 35 -15.71 -16.19 -0.27
N ILE A 36 -15.65 -14.91 -0.62
CA ILE A 36 -15.24 -14.45 -1.94
C ILE A 36 -13.84 -13.88 -1.82
N ARG A 37 -12.86 -14.57 -2.42
CA ARG A 37 -11.50 -14.04 -2.55
C ARG A 37 -11.50 -12.82 -3.47
N LEU A 38 -11.01 -11.69 -2.96
CA LEU A 38 -10.96 -10.44 -3.70
C LEU A 38 -9.62 -10.28 -4.43
N CYS A 39 -8.51 -10.26 -3.71
CA CYS A 39 -7.15 -10.15 -4.25
C CYS A 39 -6.11 -10.62 -3.23
N GLU A 40 -4.83 -10.58 -3.61
CA GLU A 40 -3.72 -10.73 -2.65
C GLU A 40 -3.73 -9.61 -1.59
N ALA A 41 -3.07 -9.86 -0.46
CA ALA A 41 -3.08 -8.94 0.65
C ALA A 41 -2.35 -7.62 0.36
N PHE A 42 -3.03 -6.54 0.75
CA PHE A 42 -2.42 -5.24 0.97
C PHE A 42 -3.13 -4.57 2.16
N SER A 43 -2.46 -3.58 2.74
CA SER A 43 -2.97 -2.84 3.90
C SER A 43 -2.84 -1.34 3.67
N ILE A 44 -3.78 -0.56 4.19
CA ILE A 44 -3.69 0.91 4.21
C ILE A 44 -2.94 1.30 5.48
N VAL A 45 -1.67 1.69 5.34
CA VAL A 45 -0.81 2.00 6.48
C VAL A 45 -0.78 3.48 6.83
N GLY A 46 -1.33 4.34 5.96
CA GLY A 46 -1.40 5.76 6.23
C GLY A 46 -2.12 6.56 5.16
N GLN A 47 -2.06 7.86 5.35
CA GLN A 47 -2.58 8.89 4.45
C GLN A 47 -1.58 10.02 4.35
N GLY A 48 -1.65 10.79 3.28
CA GLY A 48 -0.86 12.00 3.17
C GLY A 48 -1.40 12.93 2.10
N THR A 49 -0.82 14.12 2.04
CA THR A 49 -1.18 15.16 1.08
C THR A 49 0.09 15.66 0.43
N ASP A 50 0.08 15.84 -0.89
CA ASP A 50 1.19 16.48 -1.60
C ASP A 50 1.09 18.02 -1.54
N LYS A 51 2.08 18.72 -2.11
CA LYS A 51 2.08 20.19 -2.18
C LYS A 51 0.97 20.79 -3.03
N ALA A 52 0.44 20.04 -3.99
CA ALA A 52 -0.68 20.47 -4.81
C ALA A 52 -2.03 20.33 -4.06
N GLY A 53 -2.02 19.75 -2.86
CA GLY A 53 -3.21 19.52 -2.05
C GLY A 53 -3.92 18.21 -2.38
N LEU A 54 -3.33 17.33 -3.20
CA LEU A 54 -3.93 16.05 -3.52
C LEU A 54 -3.73 15.07 -2.37
N HIS A 55 -4.82 14.44 -1.95
CA HIS A 55 -4.83 13.48 -0.85
C HIS A 55 -4.59 12.05 -1.36
N TYR A 56 -3.78 11.29 -0.64
CA TYR A 56 -3.42 9.91 -0.97
C TYR A 56 -3.65 8.97 0.22
N HIS A 57 -3.94 7.72 -0.10
CA HIS A 57 -3.75 6.59 0.80
C HIS A 57 -2.38 5.96 0.52
N VAL A 58 -1.67 5.60 1.60
CA VAL A 58 -0.43 4.83 1.53
C VAL A 58 -0.79 3.37 1.71
N ILE A 59 -0.56 2.57 0.66
CA ILE A 59 -0.73 1.13 0.70
C ILE A 59 0.59 0.45 0.99
N LYS A 60 0.56 -0.65 1.73
CA LYS A 60 1.67 -1.57 1.93
C LYS A 60 1.29 -2.94 1.39
N TYR A 61 2.15 -3.54 0.58
CA TYR A 61 1.90 -4.83 -0.07
C TYR A 61 3.19 -5.66 -0.19
N GLY A 62 3.02 -6.96 -0.47
CA GLY A 62 4.12 -7.92 -0.60
C GLY A 62 5.09 -7.89 0.58
N ASN A 63 6.40 -7.97 0.29
CA ASN A 63 7.48 -7.93 1.28
C ASN A 63 7.77 -6.50 1.79
N GLY A 64 6.74 -5.75 2.17
CA GLY A 64 6.86 -4.42 2.78
C GLY A 64 7.02 -3.25 1.81
N GLN A 65 6.67 -3.46 0.53
CA GLN A 65 6.63 -2.39 -0.46
C GLN A 65 5.51 -1.40 -0.13
N HIS A 66 5.71 -0.14 -0.51
CA HIS A 66 4.73 0.93 -0.31
C HIS A 66 4.44 1.64 -1.63
N ASP A 67 3.17 1.97 -1.87
CA ASP A 67 2.76 2.79 -3.01
C ASP A 67 1.61 3.73 -2.58
N LEU A 68 1.23 4.64 -3.47
CA LEU A 68 0.22 5.66 -3.26
C LEU A 68 -0.95 5.46 -4.20
N ILE A 69 -2.16 5.58 -3.65
CA ILE A 69 -3.37 5.77 -4.45
C ILE A 69 -4.03 7.08 -4.05
N ALA A 70 -4.27 7.94 -5.04
CA ALA A 70 -5.01 9.18 -4.80
C ALA A 70 -6.40 8.83 -4.27
N ARG A 71 -6.86 9.53 -3.23
CA ARG A 71 -8.18 9.27 -2.62
C ARG A 71 -9.31 9.39 -3.63
N GLY A 72 -9.21 10.34 -4.56
CA GLY A 72 -10.18 10.50 -5.66
C GLY A 72 -10.13 9.39 -6.71
N ASP A 73 -9.04 8.63 -6.79
CA ASP A 73 -8.89 7.52 -7.73
C ASP A 73 -9.45 6.19 -7.17
N VAL A 74 -9.68 6.09 -5.85
CA VAL A 74 -10.23 4.87 -5.22
C VAL A 74 -11.63 4.59 -5.77
N GLY A 75 -11.85 3.38 -6.30
CA GLY A 75 -13.13 2.99 -6.92
C GLY A 75 -13.31 3.42 -8.37
N THR A 76 -12.35 4.17 -8.94
CA THR A 76 -12.36 4.53 -10.35
C THR A 76 -11.63 3.49 -11.20
N ASN A 77 -12.00 3.38 -12.48
CA ASN A 77 -11.27 2.51 -13.42
C ASN A 77 -9.79 2.90 -13.55
N GLY A 78 -9.49 4.21 -13.47
CA GLY A 78 -8.13 4.73 -13.52
C GLY A 78 -7.29 4.29 -12.33
N GLY A 79 -7.82 4.41 -11.11
CA GLY A 79 -7.17 3.95 -9.88
C GLY A 79 -6.94 2.45 -9.87
N TRP A 80 -7.95 1.66 -10.27
CA TRP A 80 -7.80 0.21 -10.37
C TRP A 80 -6.76 -0.20 -11.42
N ARG A 81 -6.67 0.52 -12.54
CA ARG A 81 -5.63 0.26 -13.55
C ARG A 81 -4.23 0.50 -12.98
N LYS A 82 -4.03 1.56 -12.17
CA LYS A 82 -2.74 1.81 -11.50
C LYS A 82 -2.39 0.69 -10.53
N LEU A 83 -3.33 0.30 -9.66
CA LEU A 83 -3.10 -0.76 -8.68
C LEU A 83 -2.86 -2.13 -9.34
N ARG A 84 -3.46 -2.42 -10.49
CA ARG A 84 -3.21 -3.68 -11.22
C ARG A 84 -1.78 -3.85 -11.71
N ASN A 85 -1.00 -2.78 -11.80
CA ASN A 85 0.42 -2.88 -12.17
C ASN A 85 1.28 -3.46 -11.03
N ILE A 86 0.77 -3.44 -9.79
CA ILE A 86 1.49 -3.89 -8.60
C ILE A 86 0.78 -5.01 -7.84
N LEU A 87 -0.54 -5.15 -8.02
CA LEU A 87 -1.40 -6.10 -7.33
C LEU A 87 -2.27 -6.88 -8.33
N ASN A 88 -2.50 -8.16 -8.07
CA ASN A 88 -3.42 -9.00 -8.84
C ASN A 88 -4.89 -8.72 -8.45
N ILE A 89 -5.43 -7.60 -8.93
CA ILE A 89 -6.81 -7.15 -8.66
C ILE A 89 -7.76 -7.54 -9.80
N PRO A 90 -8.93 -8.14 -9.50
CA PRO A 90 -9.90 -8.58 -10.51
C PRO A 90 -10.49 -7.41 -11.31
N SER A 91 -11.12 -7.70 -12.45
CA SER A 91 -11.87 -6.72 -13.26
C SER A 91 -13.37 -6.69 -12.97
N GLN A 92 -13.87 -7.63 -12.17
CA GLN A 92 -15.29 -7.78 -11.86
C GLN A 92 -15.81 -6.62 -11.01
N ARG A 93 -16.81 -5.90 -11.51
CA ARG A 93 -17.32 -4.67 -10.89
C ARG A 93 -17.68 -4.83 -9.41
N ARG A 94 -18.46 -5.88 -9.07
CA ARG A 94 -18.85 -6.17 -7.69
C ARG A 94 -17.66 -6.35 -6.75
N LYS A 95 -16.58 -7.01 -7.20
CA LYS A 95 -15.36 -7.19 -6.37
C LYS A 95 -14.61 -5.86 -6.19
N LEU A 96 -14.61 -5.01 -7.21
CA LEU A 96 -14.02 -3.69 -7.14
C LEU A 96 -14.77 -2.79 -6.15
N ASP A 97 -16.10 -2.82 -6.17
CA ASP A 97 -16.91 -2.05 -5.21
C ASP A 97 -16.63 -2.51 -3.76
N LEU A 98 -16.54 -3.82 -3.52
CA LEU A 98 -16.14 -4.36 -2.20
C LEU A 98 -14.73 -3.95 -1.77
N LEU A 99 -13.78 -3.88 -2.70
CA LEU A 99 -12.42 -3.41 -2.42
C LEU A 99 -12.38 -1.90 -2.14
N THR A 100 -13.24 -1.11 -2.79
CA THR A 100 -13.41 0.32 -2.48
C THR A 100 -13.87 0.49 -1.05
N GLU A 101 -14.92 -0.22 -0.64
CA GLU A 101 -15.44 -0.20 0.73
C GLU A 101 -14.33 -0.60 1.72
N TYR A 102 -13.62 -1.70 1.45
CA TYR A 102 -12.51 -2.15 2.29
C TYR A 102 -11.42 -1.08 2.48
N ILE A 103 -11.00 -0.39 1.41
CA ILE A 103 -9.99 0.67 1.48
C ILE A 103 -10.49 1.86 2.32
N GLN A 104 -11.76 2.22 2.16
CA GLN A 104 -12.38 3.34 2.87
C GLN A 104 -12.55 3.03 4.36
N ASP A 105 -12.98 1.82 4.70
CA ASP A 105 -13.19 1.38 6.09
C ASP A 105 -11.87 1.20 6.84
N ASN A 106 -10.83 0.72 6.15
CA ASN A 106 -9.51 0.49 6.74
C ASN A 106 -8.57 1.70 6.61
N ALA A 107 -9.10 2.87 6.29
CA ALA A 107 -8.31 4.07 6.07
C ALA A 107 -7.55 4.47 7.36
N SER A 108 -6.23 4.24 7.39
CA SER A 108 -5.38 4.62 8.52
C SER A 108 -5.37 6.12 8.75
N LYS A 109 -5.36 6.54 10.03
CA LYS A 109 -5.21 7.95 10.44
C LYS A 109 -3.76 8.41 10.51
N GLN A 110 -2.81 7.50 10.30
CA GLN A 110 -1.39 7.81 10.34
C GLN A 110 -1.02 8.74 9.18
N GLN A 111 -0.43 9.89 9.51
CA GLN A 111 0.00 10.88 8.52
C GLN A 111 1.39 10.56 7.99
N TRP A 112 1.53 10.59 6.67
CA TRP A 112 2.76 10.40 5.92
C TRP A 112 3.08 11.65 5.11
N LYS A 113 4.37 12.00 5.07
CA LYS A 113 4.84 13.10 4.23
C LYS A 113 4.98 12.59 2.80
N ILE A 114 4.18 13.16 1.90
CA ILE A 114 4.21 12.83 0.48
C ILE A 114 5.24 13.76 -0.20
N PRO A 115 6.28 13.22 -0.85
CA PRO A 115 7.30 14.03 -1.51
C PRO A 115 6.79 14.68 -2.79
N ASP A 116 7.38 15.81 -3.13
CA ASP A 116 6.86 16.75 -4.13
C ASP A 116 7.01 16.27 -5.58
N ASP A 117 7.93 15.32 -5.83
CA ASP A 117 8.36 14.90 -7.16
C ASP A 117 7.71 13.57 -7.62
N LEU A 118 6.48 13.28 -7.19
CA LEU A 118 5.75 12.08 -7.63
C LEU A 118 5.29 12.12 -9.11
N ALA A 119 5.51 13.26 -9.78
CA ALA A 119 5.24 13.43 -11.20
C ALA A 119 6.36 12.78 -12.05
N GLY A 120 6.33 11.46 -12.13
CA GLY A 120 7.08 10.71 -13.13
C GLY A 120 8.33 10.03 -12.58
N MET A 121 8.18 8.74 -12.27
CA MET A 121 9.24 7.79 -11.94
C MET A 121 10.15 8.18 -10.78
N THR A 122 9.93 7.58 -9.61
CA THR A 122 11.05 7.41 -8.67
C THR A 122 10.78 6.32 -7.66
N THR A 123 11.76 5.43 -7.55
CA THR A 123 12.00 4.65 -6.34
C THR A 123 12.03 5.60 -5.14
N LEU A 124 11.12 5.42 -4.20
CA LEU A 124 11.16 6.09 -2.90
C LEU A 124 11.92 5.21 -1.90
N ILE A 125 13.02 5.74 -1.35
CA ILE A 125 13.76 5.11 -0.26
C ILE A 125 13.32 5.76 1.05
N TYR A 126 12.68 4.99 1.91
CA TYR A 126 12.27 5.43 3.24
C TYR A 126 13.32 5.01 4.28
N PHE A 127 13.79 5.96 5.08
CA PHE A 127 14.66 5.66 6.23
C PHE A 127 13.88 5.85 7.53
N ARG A 128 13.70 4.75 8.27
CA ARG A 128 13.17 4.80 9.64
C ARG A 128 14.33 4.81 10.62
N THR A 129 14.51 5.90 11.35
CA THR A 129 15.36 5.91 12.55
C THR A 129 14.50 5.73 13.80
N ALA A 130 15.12 5.41 14.94
CA ALA A 130 14.42 5.21 16.21
C ALA A 130 13.65 6.45 16.72
N LYS A 131 13.90 7.64 16.15
CA LYS A 131 13.31 8.91 16.60
C LYS A 131 12.60 9.71 15.50
N SER A 132 12.84 9.42 14.22
CA SER A 132 12.25 10.17 13.11
C SER A 132 12.27 9.40 11.79
N LEU A 133 11.31 9.71 10.93
CA LEU A 133 11.31 9.31 9.53
C LEU A 133 12.09 10.37 8.74
N VAL A 134 13.14 9.95 8.03
CA VAL A 134 13.91 10.83 7.14
C VAL A 134 13.68 10.38 5.71
N THR A 135 13.18 11.31 4.89
CA THR A 135 12.97 11.11 3.45
C THR A 135 14.12 11.76 2.69
N MET A 136 14.78 11.01 1.80
CA MET A 136 15.80 11.56 0.92
C MET A 136 15.41 11.25 -0.53
N ASN A 137 15.16 12.30 -1.32
CA ASN A 137 14.92 12.16 -2.75
C ASN A 137 16.26 11.93 -3.43
N ILE A 138 16.43 10.80 -4.13
CA ILE A 138 17.61 10.58 -4.96
C ILE A 138 17.16 10.35 -6.40
N PHE A 139 17.47 11.33 -7.24
CA PHE A 139 17.22 11.27 -8.67
C PHE A 139 18.35 10.51 -9.35
N PHE A 140 18.06 9.38 -10.00
CA PHE A 140 19.04 8.67 -10.83
C PHE A 140 18.53 8.61 -12.27
N SER A 141 19.30 9.14 -13.22
CA SER A 141 19.14 8.76 -14.62
C SER A 141 19.63 7.31 -14.80
N THR A 142 18.94 6.56 -15.65
CA THR A 142 18.99 5.08 -15.82
C THR A 142 20.36 4.45 -16.05
N VAL A 143 21.43 5.22 -16.28
CA VAL A 143 22.72 4.71 -16.79
C VAL A 143 23.79 4.51 -15.70
N LYS A 144 23.64 5.03 -14.48
CA LYS A 144 24.71 4.99 -13.43
C LYS A 144 24.34 4.24 -12.13
N PHE A 145 23.32 3.39 -12.17
CA PHE A 145 22.66 2.86 -10.97
C PHE A 145 23.49 1.88 -10.13
N GLN A 146 24.24 0.95 -10.74
CA GLN A 146 24.90 -0.12 -9.98
C GLN A 146 26.16 0.32 -9.20
N LYS A 147 26.99 1.22 -9.74
CA LYS A 147 28.24 1.66 -9.08
C LYS A 147 28.00 2.61 -7.91
N ILE A 148 26.89 3.36 -7.94
CA ILE A 148 26.58 4.36 -6.89
C ILE A 148 25.89 3.69 -5.69
N LYS A 149 25.15 2.60 -5.90
CA LYS A 149 24.39 1.87 -4.87
C LYS A 149 25.26 1.45 -3.68
N SER A 150 26.36 0.75 -3.93
CA SER A 150 27.24 0.21 -2.87
C SER A 150 28.04 1.31 -2.15
N ALA A 151 28.51 2.32 -2.88
CA ALA A 151 29.26 3.42 -2.28
C ALA A 151 28.39 4.34 -1.41
N LEU A 152 27.13 4.57 -1.81
CA LEU A 152 26.19 5.40 -1.05
C LEU A 152 25.69 4.68 0.22
N ILE A 153 25.35 3.39 0.12
CA ILE A 153 24.98 2.56 1.28
C ILE A 153 26.10 2.56 2.32
N ALA A 154 27.34 2.25 1.90
CA ALA A 154 28.49 2.18 2.80
C ALA A 154 28.88 3.55 3.40
N ARG A 155 28.50 4.67 2.76
CA ARG A 155 28.74 6.02 3.29
C ARG A 155 27.65 6.44 4.28
N LEU A 156 26.41 6.01 4.06
CA LEU A 156 25.27 6.27 4.94
C LEU A 156 25.30 5.42 6.21
N GLU A 157 25.69 4.15 6.11
CA GLU A 157 25.91 3.26 7.28
C GLU A 157 26.95 3.83 8.25
N ARG A 158 28.02 4.42 7.70
CA ARG A 158 29.06 5.12 8.48
C ARG A 158 28.56 6.41 9.12
N TYR A 159 27.74 7.19 8.42
CA TYR A 159 27.20 8.45 8.94
C TYR A 159 26.22 8.26 10.10
N LEU A 160 25.54 7.10 10.15
CA LEU A 160 24.49 6.80 11.12
C LEU A 160 24.85 5.68 12.11
N ASN A 161 26.14 5.36 12.25
CA ASN A 161 26.68 4.38 13.21
C ASN A 161 25.92 3.04 13.21
N GLY A 162 25.65 2.48 12.03
CA GLY A 162 25.07 1.14 11.90
C GLY A 162 23.60 1.00 12.33
N LYS A 163 22.86 2.10 12.55
CA LYS A 163 21.44 2.08 12.97
C LYS A 163 20.43 2.17 11.82
N LEU A 164 20.86 1.85 10.60
CA LEU A 164 20.03 1.93 9.41
C LEU A 164 19.35 0.60 9.12
N TYR A 165 18.02 0.58 9.20
CA TYR A 165 17.21 -0.35 8.44
C TYR A 165 16.85 0.36 7.13
N CYS A 166 17.65 0.12 6.10
CA CYS A 166 17.43 0.65 4.76
C CYS A 166 16.91 -0.48 3.87
N THR A 167 15.70 -0.33 3.33
CA THR A 167 15.23 -1.18 2.23
C THR A 167 15.17 -0.30 0.99
N ILE A 168 16.17 -0.45 0.12
CA ILE A 168 16.20 0.19 -1.20
C ILE A 168 15.42 -0.72 -2.15
N TYR A 169 14.20 -0.32 -2.51
CA TYR A 169 13.52 -0.93 -3.65
C TYR A 169 14.13 -0.39 -4.94
N CYS A 170 14.18 -1.16 -6.00
CA CYS A 170 14.61 -0.69 -7.32
C CYS A 170 13.62 -1.31 -8.30
N GLY A 171 12.87 -0.48 -9.02
CA GLY A 171 12.15 -0.89 -10.22
C GLY A 171 13.11 -1.00 -11.40
#